data_AF-A0A946AFD1-F1
#
_entry.id   AF-A0A946AFD1-F1
#
_cell.length_a   1.000
_cell.length_b   1.000
_cell.length_c   1.000
_cell.angle_alpha   90.00
_cell.angle_beta   90.00
_cell.angle_gamma   90.00
#
_symmetry.space_group_name_H-M   'P 1'
#
loop_
_entity.id
_entity.type
_entity.pdbx_description
1 polymer ?
#
loop_
_entity_poly.entity_id
_entity_poly.type
_entity_poly.pdbx_seq_one_letter_code
_entity_poly.pdbx_strand_id
1 'polypeptide(L)'
;ERFGGDAADWVWGDVHELKLRHRLFSLVPGLDGLTGVDVALGGGSYTVAAASYAFNSGEQAFAPLHGPVLRAVVDMAEPVTGYFVILPGQSGNPFSPYYDNLVDRWLANEPLPIPFDRDHIDTAHQLVLTPDGP
;
A
#
# COMPACT_ATOMS: atom_id res chain seq x y z
N GLU A 1 26.45 -10.08 14.75
CA GLU A 1 25.60 -10.71 15.77
C GLU A 1 24.11 -10.52 15.49
N ARG A 2 23.57 -9.30 15.36
CA ARG A 2 22.11 -9.07 15.17
C ARG A 2 21.45 -9.78 13.97
N PHE A 3 22.15 -9.94 12.84
CA PHE A 3 21.60 -10.53 11.62
C PHE A 3 22.23 -11.90 11.28
N GLY A 4 22.92 -12.51 12.24
CA GLY A 4 23.76 -13.69 12.00
C GLY A 4 25.18 -13.33 11.54
N GLY A 5 25.97 -14.36 11.27
CA GLY A 5 27.37 -14.26 10.87
C GLY A 5 27.64 -14.43 9.38
N ASP A 6 26.70 -15.02 8.65
CA ASP A 6 26.77 -15.19 7.20
C ASP A 6 25.90 -14.13 6.51
N ALA A 7 26.52 -13.30 5.67
CA ALA A 7 25.83 -12.25 4.93
C ALA A 7 25.00 -12.79 3.75
N ALA A 8 25.24 -14.03 3.33
CA ALA A 8 24.47 -14.66 2.26
C ALA A 8 23.02 -14.94 2.67
N ASP A 9 22.75 -15.06 3.96
CA ASP A 9 21.42 -15.33 4.51
C ASP A 9 20.59 -14.05 4.74
N TRP A 10 21.15 -12.87 4.47
CA TRP A 10 20.50 -11.61 4.80
C TRP A 10 19.44 -11.23 3.76
N VAL A 11 18.21 -11.03 4.24
CA VAL A 11 17.09 -10.56 3.42
C VAL A 11 16.75 -9.12 3.83
N TRP A 12 16.79 -8.20 2.87
CA TRP A 12 16.51 -6.77 3.13
C TRP A 12 15.10 -6.53 3.70
N GLY A 13 14.11 -7.26 3.20
CA GLY A 13 12.72 -7.14 3.62
C GLY A 13 12.49 -7.43 5.11
N ASP A 14 13.35 -8.23 5.75
CA ASP A 14 13.23 -8.59 7.18
C ASP A 14 13.52 -7.41 8.10
N VAL A 15 14.25 -6.40 7.61
CA VAL A 15 14.58 -5.19 8.37
C VAL A 15 13.91 -3.94 7.80
N HIS A 16 13.47 -4.01 6.54
CA HIS A 16 12.80 -2.94 5.82
C HIS A 16 11.30 -3.20 5.72
N GLU A 17 10.66 -3.43 6.87
CA GLU A 17 9.25 -3.79 6.99
C GLU A 17 8.38 -2.55 7.28
N LEU A 18 7.38 -2.32 6.44
CA LEU A 18 6.34 -1.31 6.66
C LEU A 18 5.22 -1.90 7.52
N LYS A 19 4.99 -1.26 8.68
CA LYS A 19 3.87 -1.60 9.58
C LYS A 19 2.70 -0.67 9.34
N LEU A 20 1.73 -1.11 8.55
CA LEU A 20 0.47 -0.40 8.38
C LEU A 20 -0.40 -0.69 9.59
N ARG A 21 -0.59 0.30 10.46
CA ARG A 21 -1.38 0.17 11.68
C ARG A 21 -2.50 1.19 11.74
N HIS A 22 -3.68 0.74 12.16
CA HIS A 22 -4.78 1.66 12.44
C HIS A 22 -4.50 2.43 13.74
N ARG A 23 -4.42 3.77 13.64
CA ARG A 23 -3.93 4.65 14.72
C ARG A 23 -4.63 4.48 16.07
N LEU A 24 -5.93 4.15 16.08
CA LEU A 24 -6.68 3.98 17.33
C LEU A 24 -6.56 2.56 17.87
N PHE A 25 -6.51 1.56 16.99
CA PHE A 25 -6.50 0.16 17.43
C PHE A 25 -5.11 -0.26 17.90
N SER A 26 -4.06 0.34 17.34
CA SER A 26 -2.68 0.15 17.79
C SER A 26 -2.43 0.68 19.21
N LEU A 27 -3.31 1.54 19.73
CA LEU A 27 -3.22 2.04 21.12
C LEU A 27 -3.88 1.11 22.13
N VAL A 28 -4.70 0.15 21.67
CA VAL A 28 -5.44 -0.77 22.53
C VAL A 28 -4.80 -2.16 22.45
N PRO A 29 -4.25 -2.69 23.56
CA PRO A 29 -3.67 -4.03 23.58
C PRO A 29 -4.66 -5.08 23.06
N GLY A 30 -4.22 -5.88 22.08
CA GLY A 30 -5.01 -6.95 21.48
C GLY A 30 -5.86 -6.54 20.26
N LEU A 31 -5.99 -5.25 19.93
CA LEU A 31 -6.74 -4.81 18.74
C LEU A 31 -5.85 -4.52 17.53
N ASP A 32 -4.54 -4.41 17.71
CA ASP A 32 -3.59 -4.12 16.62
C ASP A 32 -3.69 -5.12 15.47
N GLY A 33 -3.71 -6.42 15.80
CA GLY A 33 -3.78 -7.51 14.82
C GLY A 33 -5.10 -7.62 14.05
N LEU A 34 -6.15 -6.87 14.43
CA LEU A 34 -7.40 -6.84 13.67
C LEU A 34 -7.29 -6.01 12.38
N THR A 35 -6.31 -5.11 12.33
CA THR A 35 -6.20 -4.07 11.30
C THR A 35 -4.78 -3.82 10.83
N GLY A 36 -3.81 -4.46 11.49
CA GLY A 36 -2.41 -4.34 11.18
C GLY A 36 -2.05 -5.18 9.97
N VAL A 37 -1.40 -4.56 8.99
CA VAL A 37 -0.76 -5.26 7.88
C VAL A 37 0.73 -5.00 7.95
N ASP A 38 1.53 -6.06 7.95
CA ASP A 38 2.99 -5.99 7.89
C ASP A 38 3.45 -6.36 6.50
N VAL A 39 4.33 -5.52 5.93
CA VAL A 39 4.75 -5.62 4.55
C VAL A 39 6.25 -5.45 4.43
N ALA A 40 6.96 -6.50 4.05
CA ALA A 40 8.37 -6.43 3.70
C ALA A 40 8.55 -5.61 2.42
N LEU A 41 9.34 -4.54 2.48
CA LEU A 41 9.61 -3.68 1.33
C LEU A 41 11.01 -3.89 0.76
N GLY A 42 11.08 -3.83 -0.57
CA GLY A 42 12.32 -3.56 -1.28
C GLY A 42 12.60 -2.06 -1.35
N GLY A 43 13.64 -1.70 -2.12
CA GLY A 43 13.97 -0.31 -2.36
C GLY A 43 14.65 0.36 -1.17
N GLY A 44 14.55 1.69 -1.11
CA GLY A 44 15.28 2.51 -0.15
C GLY A 44 15.36 3.97 -0.58
N SER A 45 15.97 4.80 0.26
CA SER A 45 16.02 6.26 0.11
C SER A 45 16.65 6.79 -1.20
N TYR A 46 17.36 5.94 -1.94
CA TYR A 46 18.06 6.29 -3.18
C TYR A 46 17.67 5.40 -4.37
N THR A 47 16.52 4.74 -4.29
CA THR A 47 15.99 3.89 -5.38
C THR A 47 14.68 4.46 -5.93
N VAL A 48 14.25 4.00 -7.11
CA VAL A 48 12.95 4.40 -7.68
C VAL A 48 11.79 3.98 -6.77
N ALA A 49 11.88 2.79 -6.18
CA ALA A 49 11.00 2.35 -5.10
C ALA A 49 11.43 3.06 -3.80
N ALA A 50 11.13 4.34 -3.68
CA ALA A 50 11.60 5.24 -2.63
C ALA A 50 10.96 4.99 -1.25
N ALA A 51 11.04 3.75 -0.76
CA ALA A 51 10.74 3.38 0.63
C ALA A 51 11.86 3.92 1.53
N SER A 52 11.84 5.23 1.76
CA SER A 52 12.89 5.91 2.49
C SER A 52 12.85 5.56 3.97
N TYR A 53 14.02 5.41 4.57
CA TYR A 53 14.22 5.17 5.99
C TYR A 53 15.25 6.16 6.55
N ALA A 54 15.23 6.38 7.86
CA ALA A 54 16.29 7.14 8.54
C ALA A 54 17.44 6.22 8.92
N PHE A 55 18.68 6.65 8.70
CA PHE A 55 19.87 5.98 9.22
C PHE A 55 19.94 6.17 10.74
N ASN A 56 19.13 5.42 11.47
CA ASN A 56 19.13 5.39 12.93
C ASN A 56 19.78 4.10 13.47
N SER A 57 20.11 4.08 14.75
CA SER A 57 20.58 2.88 15.45
C SER A 57 19.43 2.25 16.25
N GLY A 58 19.43 0.93 16.36
CA GLY A 58 18.41 0.19 17.10
C GLY A 58 17.44 -0.57 16.21
N GLU A 59 16.35 -1.07 16.79
CA GLU A 59 15.46 -2.04 16.13
C GLU A 59 14.83 -1.51 14.84
N GLN A 60 14.58 -0.20 14.76
CA GLN A 60 13.92 0.47 13.63
C GLN A 60 14.90 1.16 12.66
N ALA A 61 16.18 0.77 12.66
CA ALA A 61 17.25 1.33 11.82
C ALA A 61 16.92 1.41 10.32
N PHE A 62 16.03 0.54 9.86
CA PHE A 62 15.67 0.42 8.45
C PHE A 62 14.16 0.41 8.23
N ALA A 63 13.34 0.73 9.24
CA ALA A 63 11.89 0.79 9.03
C ALA A 63 11.55 1.92 8.03
N PRO A 64 10.72 1.67 6.99
CA PRO A 64 10.27 2.69 6.06
C PRO A 64 9.50 3.80 6.80
N LEU A 65 9.87 5.05 6.55
CA LEU A 65 9.21 6.24 7.10
C LEU A 65 8.17 6.82 6.15
N HIS A 66 8.47 6.81 4.85
CA HIS A 66 7.58 7.26 3.80
C HIS A 66 7.95 6.56 2.48
N GLY A 67 7.03 6.61 1.53
CA GLY A 67 7.24 6.05 0.21
C GLY A 67 6.02 6.22 -0.67
N PRO A 68 6.03 5.60 -1.86
CA PRO A 68 4.88 5.64 -2.74
C PRO A 68 3.68 4.95 -2.06
N VAL A 69 2.51 5.57 -2.15
CA VAL A 69 1.24 4.96 -1.75
C VAL A 69 0.47 4.54 -3.00
N LEU A 70 0.38 5.46 -3.95
CA LEU A 70 -0.19 5.25 -5.28
C LEU A 70 0.93 5.05 -6.32
N ARG A 71 0.77 4.05 -7.19
CA ARG A 71 1.51 3.93 -8.45
C ARG A 71 0.51 3.96 -9.59
N ALA A 72 0.75 4.77 -10.62
CA ALA A 72 -0.13 4.86 -11.77
C ALA A 72 0.67 5.12 -13.05
N VAL A 73 0.16 4.61 -14.17
CA VAL A 73 0.66 4.86 -15.52
C VAL A 73 -0.54 5.13 -16.41
N VAL A 74 -0.49 6.17 -17.24
CA VAL A 74 -1.56 6.56 -18.16
C VAL A 74 -0.96 6.71 -19.55
N ASP A 75 -1.55 6.03 -20.52
CA ASP A 75 -1.33 6.25 -21.95
C ASP A 75 -2.34 7.28 -22.45
N MET A 76 -1.83 8.39 -22.97
CA MET A 76 -2.59 9.53 -23.46
C MET A 76 -2.96 9.40 -24.95
N ALA A 77 -2.72 8.26 -25.57
CA ALA A 77 -3.29 7.92 -26.88
C ALA A 77 -4.83 7.95 -26.83
N GLU A 78 -5.47 7.92 -28.00
CA GLU A 78 -6.91 7.77 -28.12
C GLU A 78 -7.24 6.33 -28.54
N PRO A 79 -7.93 5.53 -27.70
CA PRO A 79 -8.51 5.88 -26.40
C PRO A 79 -7.49 5.98 -25.27
N VAL A 80 -7.79 6.83 -24.27
CA VAL A 80 -6.96 6.96 -23.06
C VAL A 80 -7.09 5.68 -22.25
N THR A 81 -5.95 5.10 -21.86
CA THR A 81 -5.90 3.91 -21.01
C THR A 81 -4.94 4.13 -19.86
N GLY A 82 -5.11 3.36 -18.78
CA GLY A 82 -4.18 3.47 -17.67
C GLY A 82 -4.35 2.36 -16.66
N TYR A 83 -3.40 2.32 -15.74
CA TYR A 83 -3.34 1.34 -14.67
C TYR A 83 -2.98 2.06 -13.38
N PHE A 84 -3.52 1.58 -12.27
CA PHE A 84 -3.16 2.07 -10.95
C PHE A 84 -3.12 0.95 -9.91
N VAL A 85 -2.38 1.20 -8.84
CA VAL A 85 -2.48 0.42 -7.59
C VAL A 85 -2.20 1.35 -6.42
N ILE A 86 -2.98 1.21 -5.35
CA ILE A 86 -2.84 1.97 -4.13
C ILE A 86 -2.66 1.02 -2.94
N LEU A 87 -1.80 1.39 -2.00
CA LEU A 87 -1.57 0.65 -0.75
C LEU A 87 -2.38 1.27 0.42
N PRO A 88 -2.98 0.49 1.32
CA PRO A 88 -3.21 -0.96 1.24
C PRO A 88 -4.47 -1.34 0.44
N GLY A 89 -5.40 -0.40 0.30
CA GLY A 89 -6.67 -0.56 -0.37
C GLY A 89 -7.38 0.80 -0.48
N GLN A 90 -8.57 0.80 -1.08
CA GLN A 90 -9.32 2.05 -1.29
C GLN A 90 -10.14 2.49 -0.06
N SER A 91 -10.40 1.59 0.89
CA SER A 91 -11.25 1.89 2.04
C SER A 91 -10.43 2.19 3.29
N GLY A 92 -10.79 3.26 4.00
CA GLY A 92 -10.27 3.53 5.35
C GLY A 92 -10.99 2.78 6.47
N ASN A 93 -12.08 2.05 6.17
CA ASN A 93 -12.83 1.26 7.15
C ASN A 93 -12.16 -0.12 7.32
N PRO A 94 -11.64 -0.48 8.50
CA PRO A 94 -10.95 -1.76 8.68
C PRO A 94 -11.83 -3.01 8.52
N PHE A 95 -13.15 -2.85 8.53
CA PHE A 95 -14.10 -3.93 8.29
C PHE A 95 -14.57 -4.01 6.83
N SER A 96 -14.03 -3.18 5.96
CA SER A 96 -14.33 -3.20 4.53
C SER A 96 -13.51 -4.29 3.82
N PRO A 97 -14.10 -5.02 2.86
CA PRO A 97 -13.33 -5.93 2.00
C PRO A 97 -12.33 -5.19 1.10
N TYR A 98 -12.37 -3.85 1.07
CA TYR A 98 -11.45 -3.01 0.31
C TYR A 98 -10.42 -2.28 1.18
N TYR A 99 -10.24 -2.70 2.44
CA TYR A 99 -9.30 -2.08 3.38
C TYR A 99 -7.85 -2.31 2.97
N ASP A 100 -7.49 -3.56 2.70
CA ASP A 100 -6.13 -4.03 2.44
C ASP A 100 -6.01 -4.96 1.22
N ASN A 101 -7.07 -5.05 0.43
CA ASN A 101 -7.19 -5.98 -0.68
C ASN A 101 -6.22 -5.75 -1.86
N LEU A 102 -5.45 -4.65 -1.85
CA LEU A 102 -4.48 -4.32 -2.88
C LEU A 102 -3.03 -4.48 -2.41
N VAL A 103 -2.78 -4.91 -1.17
CA VAL A 103 -1.42 -5.09 -0.61
C VAL A 103 -0.58 -6.02 -1.49
N ASP A 104 -1.08 -7.23 -1.78
CA ASP A 104 -0.35 -8.22 -2.57
C ASP A 104 -0.08 -7.72 -4.00
N ARG A 105 -1.08 -7.08 -4.63
CA ARG A 105 -0.93 -6.49 -5.97
C ARG A 105 0.10 -5.37 -5.99
N TRP A 106 0.10 -4.53 -4.96
CA TRP A 106 1.07 -3.44 -4.84
C TRP A 106 2.50 -3.98 -4.65
N LEU A 107 2.66 -5.06 -3.88
CA LEU A 107 3.94 -5.73 -3.70
C LEU A 107 4.45 -6.38 -4.99
N ALA A 108 3.56 -7.05 -5.72
CA ALA A 108 3.87 -7.73 -6.97
C ALA A 108 4.02 -6.79 -8.18
N ASN A 109 3.70 -5.49 -8.04
CA ASN A 109 3.57 -4.54 -9.16
C ASN A 109 2.53 -4.99 -10.21
N GLU A 110 1.38 -5.48 -9.75
CA GLU A 110 0.28 -5.96 -10.59
C GLU A 110 -0.93 -5.01 -10.52
N PRO A 111 -0.90 -3.87 -11.24
CA PRO A 111 -1.92 -2.85 -11.10
C PRO A 111 -3.26 -3.24 -11.75
N LEU A 112 -4.30 -2.53 -11.35
CA LEU A 112 -5.65 -2.63 -11.90
C LEU A 112 -5.84 -1.63 -13.05
N PRO A 113 -6.61 -1.96 -14.10
CA PRO A 113 -6.94 -1.02 -15.15
C PRO A 113 -7.82 0.13 -14.63
N ILE A 114 -7.66 1.32 -15.21
CA ILE A 114 -8.54 2.47 -15.00
C ILE A 114 -9.42 2.62 -16.25
N PRO A 115 -10.75 2.40 -16.15
CA PRO A 115 -11.66 2.75 -17.24
C PRO A 115 -11.83 4.28 -17.30
N PHE A 116 -11.41 4.89 -18.42
CA PHE A 116 -11.52 6.33 -18.65
C PHE A 116 -12.77 6.73 -19.41
N ASP A 117 -13.33 5.82 -20.21
CA ASP A 117 -14.63 5.99 -20.83
C ASP A 117 -15.71 5.29 -20.01
N ARG A 118 -16.94 5.77 -20.16
CA ARG A 118 -18.07 5.30 -19.36
C ARG A 118 -18.55 3.90 -19.75
N ASP A 119 -18.34 3.51 -21.01
CA ASP A 119 -18.86 2.26 -21.56
C ASP A 119 -18.05 1.06 -21.03
N HIS A 120 -16.80 1.27 -20.61
CA HIS A 120 -15.95 0.25 -20.01
C HIS A 120 -15.90 0.28 -18.46
N ILE A 121 -16.75 1.09 -17.80
CA ILE A 121 -16.87 1.04 -16.33
C ILE A 121 -17.76 -0.15 -15.94
N ASP A 122 -17.14 -1.25 -15.53
CA ASP A 122 -17.86 -2.37 -14.91
C ASP A 122 -18.36 -1.98 -13.52
N THR A 123 -19.66 -1.69 -13.44
CA THR A 123 -20.28 -1.16 -12.23
C THR A 123 -20.96 -2.28 -11.45
N ALA A 124 -20.27 -2.82 -10.43
CA ALA A 124 -20.88 -3.76 -9.50
C ALA A 124 -21.97 -3.11 -8.61
N HIS A 125 -21.78 -1.83 -8.26
CA HIS A 125 -22.68 -1.07 -7.39
C HIS A 125 -22.83 0.37 -7.88
N GLN A 126 -24.06 0.89 -7.89
CA GLN A 126 -24.37 2.26 -8.31
C GLN A 126 -25.24 2.96 -7.25
N LEU A 127 -24.85 4.18 -6.88
CA LEU A 127 -25.63 5.06 -6.02
C LEU A 127 -25.86 6.39 -6.72
N VAL A 128 -27.12 6.84 -6.81
CA VAL A 128 -27.47 8.16 -7.31
C VAL A 128 -27.81 9.06 -6.13
N LEU A 129 -27.07 10.15 -5.98
CA LEU A 129 -27.33 11.17 -4.96
C LEU A 129 -28.17 12.27 -5.58
N THR A 130 -29.36 12.48 -5.05
CA THR A 130 -30.21 13.63 -5.38
C THR A 130 -30.20 14.62 -4.22
N PRO A 131 -30.25 15.93 -4.49
CA PRO A 131 -30.53 16.90 -3.44
C PRO A 131 -31.84 16.54 -2.72
N ASP A 132 -31.89 16.78 -1.42
CA ASP A 132 -33.17 16.82 -0.73
C ASP A 132 -33.91 18.06 -1.24
N GLY A 133 -35.16 17.91 -1.68
CA GLY A 133 -35.96 18.99 -2.27
C GLY A 133 -36.21 20.14 -1.28
N PRO A 134 -36.76 21.27 -1.75
CA PRO A 134 -37.24 22.33 -0.86
C PRO A 134 -38.38 21.86 0.05
#